data_AF-G9KMI0-F1
#
_entry.id   AF-G9KMI0-F1
#
_cell.length_a   1.000
_cell.length_b   1.000
_cell.length_c   1.000
_cell.angle_alpha   90.00
_cell.angle_beta   90.00
_cell.angle_gamma   90.00
#
_symmetry.space_group_name_H-M   'P 1'
#
loop_
_entity.id
_entity.type
_entity.pdbx_description
1 polymer ?
#
loop_
_entity_poly.entity_id
_entity_poly.type
_entity_poly.pdbx_seq_one_letter_code
_entity_poly.pdbx_strand_id
1 'polypeptide(L)' 'QLIREVKEAKVKSRKESVDYRRLARFDVVLVQGNEKLIEAANGETDKVRYYLHSEELFDILHDTHLRTGHGG' A
#
# COMPACT_ATOMS: atom_id res chain seq x y z
N GLN A 1 -5.86 8.75 3.27
CA GLN A 1 -6.11 9.68 2.14
C GLN A 1 -5.79 9.05 0.78
N LEU A 2 -4.53 8.64 0.52
CA LEU A 2 -4.13 8.12 -0.81
C LEU A 2 -4.86 6.83 -1.24
N ILE A 3 -5.09 5.88 -0.32
CA ILE A 3 -5.86 4.64 -0.60
C ILE A 3 -7.23 4.97 -1.22
N ARG A 4 -7.96 5.92 -0.63
CA ARG A 4 -9.26 6.36 -1.13
C ARG A 4 -9.14 6.92 -2.55
N GLU A 5 -8.15 7.78 -2.79
CA GLU A 5 -7.94 8.40 -4.10
C GLU A 5 -7.54 7.38 -5.18
N VAL A 6 -6.79 6.32 -4.83
CA VAL A 6 -6.47 5.21 -5.75
C VAL A 6 -7.76 4.47 -6.12
N LYS A 7 -8.60 4.14 -5.13
CA LYS A 7 -9.88 3.47 -5.35
C LYS A 7 -10.84 4.29 -6.20
N GLU A 8 -10.96 5.58 -5.91
CA GLU A 8 -11.74 6.54 -6.70
C GLU A 8 -11.23 6.58 -8.15
N ALA A 9 -9.91 6.70 -8.35
CA ALA A 9 -9.30 6.69 -9.69
C ALA A 9 -9.61 5.41 -10.47
N LYS A 10 -9.64 4.24 -9.82
CA LYS A 10 -9.99 2.96 -10.46
C LYS A 10 -11.40 2.99 -11.06
N VAL A 11 -12.38 3.45 -10.28
CA VAL A 11 -13.80 3.42 -10.67
C VAL A 11 -14.25 4.64 -11.49
N LYS A 12 -13.45 5.71 -11.52
CA LYS A 12 -13.77 6.93 -12.26
C LYS A 12 -13.88 6.62 -13.77
N SER A 13 -15.03 6.98 -14.35
CA SER A 13 -15.32 6.77 -15.77
C SER A 13 -14.48 7.65 -16.68
N ARG A 14 -14.30 8.93 -16.33
CA ARG A 14 -13.44 9.87 -17.04
C ARG A 14 -12.23 10.23 -16.18
N LYS A 15 -11.10 9.61 -16.49
CA LYS A 15 -9.83 9.80 -15.77
C LYS A 15 -9.12 11.07 -16.21
N GLU A 16 -8.51 11.75 -15.25
CA GLU A 16 -7.62 12.90 -15.46
C GLU A 16 -6.16 12.46 -15.35
N SER A 17 -5.23 13.33 -15.74
CA SER A 17 -3.78 13.04 -15.70
C SER A 17 -3.32 12.54 -14.32
N VAL A 18 -3.87 13.11 -13.25
CA VAL A 18 -3.56 12.68 -11.87
C VAL A 18 -4.00 11.24 -11.58
N ASP A 19 -5.13 10.82 -12.14
CA ASP A 19 -5.67 9.46 -11.95
C ASP A 19 -4.78 8.45 -12.65
N TYR A 20 -4.38 8.71 -13.89
CA TYR A 20 -3.44 7.86 -14.62
C TYR A 20 -2.10 7.76 -13.90
N ARG A 21 -1.51 8.88 -13.48
CA ARG A 21 -0.26 8.88 -12.73
C ARG A 21 -0.36 8.12 -11.42
N ARG A 22 -1.51 8.19 -10.75
CA ARG A 22 -1.76 7.47 -9.49
C ARG A 22 -1.86 5.97 -9.74
N LEU A 23 -2.65 5.54 -10.72
CA LEU A 23 -2.83 4.12 -11.07
C LEU A 23 -1.57 3.48 -11.67
N ALA A 24 -0.71 4.27 -12.31
CA ALA A 24 0.58 3.79 -12.81
C ALA A 24 1.60 3.52 -11.68
N ARG A 25 1.43 4.13 -10.50
CA ARG A 25 2.36 4.02 -9.38
C ARG A 25 1.85 3.16 -8.25
N PHE A 26 0.55 3.18 -8.01
CA PHE A 26 -0.05 2.62 -6.82
C PHE A 26 -1.20 1.69 -7.13
N ASP A 27 -1.31 0.68 -6.28
CA ASP A 27 -2.48 -0.16 -6.18
C ASP A 27 -2.89 -0.35 -4.70
N VAL A 28 -4.08 -0.90 -4.46
CA VAL A 28 -4.63 -1.20 -3.15
C VAL A 28 -5.02 -2.68 -3.13
N VAL A 29 -4.51 -3.39 -2.12
CA VAL A 29 -4.84 -4.80 -1.85
C VAL A 29 -5.46 -4.93 -0.46
N LEU A 30 -6.21 -6.01 -0.26
CA LEU A 30 -6.76 -6.37 1.04
C LEU A 30 -5.86 -7.43 1.69
N VAL A 31 -5.23 -7.09 2.80
CA VAL A 31 -4.40 -8.03 3.59
C VAL A 31 -5.00 -8.14 4.98
N GLN A 32 -5.45 -9.35 5.33
CA GLN A 32 -6.04 -9.63 6.65
C GLN A 32 -7.18 -8.65 7.03
N GLY A 33 -8.01 -8.28 6.05
CA GLY A 33 -9.13 -7.36 6.24
C GLY A 33 -8.76 -5.87 6.24
N ASN A 34 -7.47 -5.53 6.11
CA ASN A 34 -6.99 -4.15 6.06
C ASN A 34 -6.58 -3.77 4.63
N GLU A 35 -6.99 -2.58 4.19
CA GLU A 35 -6.56 -2.02 2.91
C GLU A 35 -5.11 -1.55 3.02
N LYS A 36 -4.25 -2.06 2.14
CA LYS A 36 -2.83 -1.71 2.08
C LYS A 36 -2.48 -1.16 0.72
N LEU A 37 -1.73 -0.06 0.72
CA LEU A 37 -1.20 0.56 -0.48
C LEU A 37 0.05 -0.20 -0.92
N ILE A 38 0.11 -0.56 -2.19
CA ILE A 38 1.28 -1.22 -2.81
C ILE A 38 1.74 -0.46 -4.04
N GLU A 39 2.97 -0.76 -4.48
CA GLU A 39 3.41 -0.39 -5.82
C GLU A 39 2.54 -1.11 -6.86
N ALA A 40 2.10 -0.39 -7.90
CA ALA A 40 1.31 -1.00 -8.96
C ALA A 40 2.11 -2.10 -9.66
N ALA A 41 1.52 -3.27 -9.82
CA ALA A 41 2.18 -4.39 -10.48
C ALA A 41 2.38 -4.07 -11.98
N ASN A 42 3.63 -3.96 -12.40
CA ASN A 42 4.00 -3.70 -13.80
C ASN A 42 4.48 -4.97 -14.54
N GLY A 43 4.33 -6.16 -13.93
CA GLY A 43 4.69 -7.44 -14.54
C GLY A 43 6.20 -7.71 -14.65
N GLU A 44 7.04 -6.76 -14.25
CA GLU A 44 8.50 -6.86 -14.37
C GLU A 44 9.18 -7.41 -13.11
N THR A 45 8.49 -7.38 -11.96
CA THR A 45 9.07 -7.82 -10.69
C THR A 45 8.10 -8.74 -9.94
N ASP A 46 8.60 -9.90 -9.51
CA ASP A 46 7.87 -10.82 -8.61
C ASP A 46 7.76 -10.28 -7.17
N LYS A 47 8.26 -9.08 -6.90
CA LYS A 47 8.30 -8.48 -5.57
C LYS A 47 7.19 -7.46 -5.41
N VAL A 48 6.35 -7.66 -4.39
CA VAL A 48 5.34 -6.66 -3.99
C VAL A 48 5.96 -5.70 -2.98
N ARG A 49 5.97 -4.40 -3.28
CA ARG A 49 6.36 -3.36 -2.32
C ARG A 49 5.14 -2.82 -1.60
N TYR A 50 5.13 -2.93 -0.27
CA TYR A 50 4.10 -2.39 0.61
C TYR A 50 4.51 -1.01 1.15
N TYR A 51 3.57 -0.07 1.15
CA TYR A 51 3.72 1.20 1.83
C TYR A 51 3.00 1.16 3.18
N LEU A 52 3.67 1.64 4.23
CA LEU A 52 3.12 1.75 5.57
C LEU A 52 2.80 3.20 5.89
N HIS A 53 1.75 3.41 6.69
CA HIS A 53 1.56 4.68 7.36
C HIS A 53 2.61 4.83 8.46
N SER A 54 3.17 6.03 8.63
CA SER A 54 4.16 6.29 9.68
C SER A 54 3.63 5.97 11.08
N GLU A 55 2.32 6.13 11.28
CA GLU A 55 1.62 5.80 12.52
C GLU A 55 1.65 4.29 12.83
N GLU A 56 1.65 3.43 11.81
CA GLU A 56 1.71 1.97 11.98
C GLU A 56 3.14 1.45 12.17
N LEU A 57 4.15 2.28 11.87
CA LEU A 57 5.54 1.83 11.84
C LEU A 57 6.02 1.38 13.23
N PHE A 58 5.73 2.18 14.28
CA PHE A 58 6.17 1.86 15.64
C PHE A 58 5.55 0.56 16.13
N ASP A 59 4.23 0.41 15.99
CA ASP A 59 3.50 -0.77 16.46
C ASP A 59 4.00 -2.04 15.78
N ILE A 60 4.19 -2.01 14.45
CA ILE A 60 4.71 -3.16 13.70
C ILE A 60 6.11 -3.53 14.18
N LEU A 61 7.00 -2.53 14.36
CA LEU A 61 8.36 -2.77 14.83
C LEU A 61 8.37 -3.31 16.26
N HIS A 62 7.56 -2.73 17.14
CA HIS A 62 7.44 -3.12 18.54
C HIS A 62 6.91 -4.56 18.67
N ASP A 63 5.80 -4.87 18.01
CA ASP A 63 5.20 -6.20 18.00
C ASP A 63 6.17 -7.24 17.42
N THR A 64 6.88 -6.89 16.34
CA THR A 64 7.88 -7.78 15.74
C THR A 64 9.03 -8.02 16.72
N HIS A 65 9.53 -6.98 17.38
CA HIS A 65 10.59 -7.08 18.39
C HIS A 65 10.18 -7.99 19.56
N LEU A 66 8.96 -7.86 20.07
CA LEU A 66 8.44 -8.74 21.12
C LEU A 66 8.31 -10.19 20.63
N ARG A 67 7.77 -10.39 19.43
CA ARG A 67 7.55 -11.74 18.85
C ARG A 67 8.82 -12.50 18.53
N THR A 68 9.91 -11.82 18.19
CA THR A 68 11.21 -12.45 17.93
C THR A 68 12.03 -12.67 19.19
N GLY A 69 11.48 -12.36 20.37
CA GLY A 69 12.19 -12.53 21.65
C GLY A 69 13.27 -11.48 21.88
N HIS A 70 12.97 -10.22 21.54
CA HIS A 70 13.87 -9.08 21.66
C HIS A 70 15.12 -9.15 20.75
N GLY A 71 14.99 -9.66 19.52
CA GLY A 71 16.12 -9.90 18.60
C GLY A 71 16.80 -8.65 17.99
N GLY A 72 16.93 -7.57 18.76
CA GLY A 72 17.68 -6.37 18.44
C GLY A 72 19.02 -6.30 19.16
#